data_AF-A0A2U8GUY7-F1
#
_entry.id   AF-A0A2U8GUY7-F1
#
_cell.length_a   1.000
_cell.length_b   1.000
_cell.length_c   1.000
_cell.angle_alpha   90.00
_cell.angle_beta   90.00
_cell.angle_gamma   90.00
#
_symmetry.space_group_name_H-M   'P 1'
#
loop_
_entity.id
_entity.type
_entity.pdbx_description
1 polymer ?
#
loop_
_entity_poly.entity_id
_entity_poly.type
_entity_poly.pdbx_seq_one_letter_code
_entity_poly.pdbx_strand_id
1 'polypeptide(L)' 'MTKIEKLELEAHRDQLETDVKDLVDKYLAISEWDVPDIDEPLANRLIIAAIRDALDHVEQGLQPSPPA' A
#
# COMPACT_ATOMS: atom_id res chain seq x y z
N MET A 1 -14.96 -16.04 -0.97
CA MET A 1 -14.56 -16.07 0.46
C MET A 1 -15.73 -16.48 1.33
N THR A 2 -15.48 -17.36 2.30
CA THR A 2 -16.42 -17.75 3.35
C THR A 2 -16.54 -16.64 4.42
N LYS A 3 -17.47 -16.79 5.37
CA LYS A 3 -17.68 -15.83 6.47
C LYS A 3 -16.49 -15.78 7.46
N ILE A 4 -15.74 -16.88 7.58
CA ILE A 4 -14.59 -17.00 8.51
C ILE A 4 -13.38 -16.24 7.97
N GLU A 5 -13.04 -16.42 6.70
CA GLU A 5 -11.91 -15.74 6.06
C GLU A 5 -12.04 -14.20 6.12
N LYS A 6 -13.27 -13.68 6.01
CA LYS A 6 -13.52 -12.23 6.15
C LYS A 6 -13.28 -11.73 7.57
N LEU A 7 -13.64 -12.53 8.57
CA LEU A 7 -13.46 -12.17 9.99
C LEU A 7 -11.98 -12.20 10.37
N GLU A 8 -11.22 -13.17 9.87
CA GLU A 8 -9.77 -13.25 10.05
C GLU A 8 -9.08 -12.05 9.39
N LEU A 9 -9.49 -11.67 8.19
CA LEU A 9 -8.96 -10.48 7.52
C LEU A 9 -9.30 -9.19 8.28
N GLU A 10 -10.51 -9.09 8.83
CA GLU A 10 -10.93 -7.94 9.65
C GLU A 10 -10.12 -7.85 10.95
N ALA A 11 -9.77 -8.98 11.56
CA ALA A 11 -8.88 -9.03 12.73
C ALA A 11 -7.44 -8.58 12.43
N HIS A 12 -7.00 -8.68 11.16
CA HIS A 12 -5.69 -8.22 10.71
C HIS A 12 -5.71 -6.81 10.10
N ARG A 13 -6.86 -6.13 10.07
CA ARG A 13 -7.02 -4.85 9.39
C ARG A 13 -6.09 -3.77 9.95
N ASP A 14 -5.95 -3.70 11.27
CA ASP A 14 -5.09 -2.71 11.92
C ASP A 14 -3.61 -2.96 11.62
N GLN A 15 -3.21 -4.24 11.53
CA GLN A 15 -1.85 -4.61 11.13
C GLN A 15 -1.60 -4.23 9.67
N LEU A 16 -2.54 -4.53 8.78
CA LEU A 16 -2.43 -4.14 7.37
C LEU A 16 -2.32 -2.62 7.21
N GLU A 17 -3.08 -1.84 7.98
CA GLU A 17 -2.97 -0.38 7.96
C GLU A 17 -1.60 0.10 8.45
N THR A 18 -1.06 -0.54 9.50
CA THR A 18 0.29 -0.25 10.02
C THR A 18 1.34 -0.54 8.95
N ASP A 19 1.28 -1.70 8.30
CA ASP A 19 2.24 -2.09 7.26
C ASP A 19 2.21 -1.11 6.07
N VAL A 20 1.02 -0.60 5.70
CA VAL A 20 0.89 0.43 4.66
C VAL A 20 1.48 1.78 5.09
N LYS A 21 1.35 2.16 6.37
CA LYS A 21 2.01 3.36 6.92
C LYS A 21 3.53 3.23 6.88
N ASP A 22 4.05 2.08 7.30
CA ASP A 22 5.49 1.81 7.28
C ASP A 22 6.05 1.83 5.85
N LEU A 23 5.26 1.42 4.85
CA LEU A 23 5.62 1.58 3.44
C LEU A 23 5.69 3.04 3.01
N VAL A 24 4.75 3.89 3.45
CA VAL A 24 4.80 5.33 3.16
C VAL A 24 6.07 5.94 3.73
N ASP A 25 6.34 5.70 5.02
CA ASP A 25 7.51 6.24 5.72
C ASP A 25 8.82 5.79 5.06
N LYS A 26 8.91 4.51 4.69
CA LYS A 26 10.06 3.96 3.98
C LYS A 26 10.35 4.70 2.67
N TYR A 27 9.33 4.97 1.86
CA TYR A 27 9.54 5.62 0.56
C TYR A 27 9.72 7.13 0.66
N LEU A 28 9.21 7.78 1.71
CA LEU A 28 9.60 9.16 2.03
C LEU A 28 11.09 9.24 2.36
N ALA A 29 11.59 8.35 3.23
CA ALA A 29 13.00 8.31 3.61
C ALA A 29 13.92 7.99 2.41
N ILE A 30 13.55 7.04 1.55
CA ILE A 30 14.30 6.74 0.31
C ILE A 30 14.36 7.94 -0.62
N SER A 31 13.30 8.75 -0.66
CA SER A 31 13.23 9.96 -1.49
C SER A 31 13.91 11.17 -0.85
N GLU A 32 14.42 11.04 0.38
CA GLU A 32 14.93 12.13 1.22
C GLU A 32 13.87 13.23 1.45
N TRP A 33 12.60 12.83 1.52
CA TRP A 33 11.44 13.73 1.66
C TRP A 33 10.93 13.84 3.10
N ASP A 34 11.54 13.14 4.04
CA ASP A 34 11.25 13.14 5.47
C ASP A 34 11.96 14.29 6.23
N VAL A 35 12.05 15.47 5.60
CA VAL A 35 12.74 16.65 6.15
C VAL A 35 11.81 17.88 6.23
N PRO A 36 12.06 18.84 7.14
CA PRO A 36 11.12 19.95 7.42
C PRO A 36 10.79 20.88 6.24
N ASP A 37 11.65 20.95 5.23
CA ASP A 37 11.52 21.90 4.11
C ASP A 37 10.68 21.34 2.94
N ILE A 38 10.20 20.10 3.05
CA ILE A 38 9.35 19.45 2.05
C ILE A 38 7.87 19.68 2.37
N ASP A 39 7.04 19.84 1.34
CA ASP A 39 5.58 19.77 1.47
C ASP A 39 5.17 18.33 1.81
N GLU A 40 5.25 17.99 3.10
CA GLU A 40 4.92 16.67 3.65
C GLU A 40 3.52 16.19 3.22
N PRO A 41 2.44 17.02 3.26
CA PRO A 41 1.15 16.61 2.72
C PRO A 41 1.18 16.22 1.25
N LEU A 42 1.93 16.93 0.40
CA LEU A 42 2.09 16.58 -1.01
C LEU A 42 2.91 15.29 -1.17
N ALA A 43 4.02 15.16 -0.46
CA ALA A 43 4.86 13.97 -0.49
C ALA A 43 4.07 12.71 -0.11
N ASN A 44 3.31 12.77 0.99
CA ASN A 44 2.39 11.71 1.42
C ASN A 44 1.40 11.32 0.32
N ARG A 45 0.77 12.30 -0.35
CA ARG A 45 -0.17 12.02 -1.45
C ARG A 45 0.51 11.32 -2.64
N LEU A 46 1.73 11.75 -2.99
CA LEU A 46 2.48 11.15 -4.10
C LEU A 46 2.87 9.70 -3.79
N ILE A 47 3.37 9.42 -2.59
CA ILE A 47 3.74 8.06 -2.19
C ILE A 47 2.52 7.14 -2.11
N ILE A 48 1.41 7.61 -1.53
CA ILE A 48 0.16 6.82 -1.49
C ILE A 48 -0.35 6.51 -2.92
N ALA A 49 -0.27 7.48 -3.84
CA ALA A 49 -0.66 7.24 -5.23
C ALA A 49 0.23 6.16 -5.90
N ALA A 50 1.55 6.21 -5.67
CA ALA A 50 2.48 5.21 -6.17
C ALA A 50 2.23 3.81 -5.57
N ILE A 51 1.90 3.72 -4.27
CA ILE A 51 1.55 2.45 -3.61
C ILE A 51 0.27 1.85 -4.23
N ARG A 52 -0.74 2.68 -4.54
CA ARG A 52 -1.97 2.21 -5.22
C ARG A 52 -1.67 1.68 -6.63
N ASP A 53 -0.89 2.40 -7.42
CA ASP A 53 -0.49 1.97 -8.76
C ASP A 53 0.32 0.65 -8.72
N ALA A 54 1.22 0.51 -7.74
CA ALA A 54 1.94 -0.73 -7.52
C ALA A 54 1.01 -1.89 -7.14
N LEU A 55 -0.01 -1.64 -6.30
CA LEU A 55 -1.01 -2.64 -5.94
C LEU A 55 -1.83 -3.08 -7.16
N ASP A 56 -2.26 -2.15 -8.00
CA ASP A 56 -3.00 -2.43 -9.23
C ASP A 56 -2.17 -3.33 -10.17
N HIS A 57 -0.87 -3.06 -10.31
CA HIS A 57 0.03 -3.91 -11.10
C HIS A 57 0.22 -5.31 -10.51
N VAL A 58 0.36 -5.43 -9.18
CA VAL A 58 0.43 -6.73 -8.50
C VAL A 58 -0.85 -7.52 -8.71
N GLU A 59 -2.02 -6.88 -8.58
CA GLU A 59 -3.31 -7.52 -8.80
C GLU A 59 -3.43 -8.06 -10.23
N GLN A 60 -3.04 -7.27 -11.24
CA GLN A 60 -3.01 -7.71 -12.63
C GLN A 60 -2.10 -8.94 -12.83
N GLY A 61 -0.94 -8.97 -12.18
CA GLY A 61 -0.01 -10.11 -12.23
C GLY A 61 -0.52 -11.37 -11.52
N LEU A 62 -1.45 -11.22 -10.57
CA LEU A 62 -2.09 -12.33 -9.86
C LEU A 62 -3.34 -12.87 -10.56
N GLN A 63 -3.86 -12.17 -11.57
CA GLN A 63 -4.97 -12.70 -12.37
C GLN A 63 -4.50 -13.92 -13.17
N PRO A 64 -5.23 -15.05 -13.13
CA PRO A 64 -4.89 -16.20 -13.94
C PRO A 64 -4.94 -15.81 -15.42
N SER A 65 -3.94 -16.21 -16.20
CA SER A 65 -3.98 -16.05 -17.66
C SER A 65 -5.27 -16.69 -18.21
N PRO A 66 -5.92 -16.08 -19.23
CA PRO A 66 -7.04 -16.72 -19.89
C PRO A 66 -6.62 -18.13 -20.36
N PRO A 67 -7.49 -19.15 -20.23
CA PRO A 67 -7.18 -20.46 -20.78
C PRO A 67 -6.87 -20.33 -22.27
N ALA A 68 -5.72 -20.87 -22.68
CA ALA A 68 -5.23 -20.90 -24.06
C ALA A 68 -6.16 -21.70 -24.99
#